data_AF-A0A967MGS0-F1
#
_entry.id   AF-A0A967MGS0-F1
#
_cell.length_a   1.000
_cell.length_b   1.000
_cell.length_c   1.000
_cell.angle_alpha   90.00
_cell.angle_beta   90.00
_cell.angle_gamma   90.00
#
_symmetry.space_group_name_H-M   'P 1'
#
loop_
_entity.id
_entity.type
_entity.pdbx_description
1 polymer ?
#
loop_
_entity_poly.entity_id
_entity_poly.type
_entity_poly.pdbx_seq_one_letter_code
_entity_poly.pdbx_strand_id
1 'polypeptide(L)' 'MTDRARFFREATWTGGVVGLGYVGLPLAVTMVARGLRVVGFDVSERHVAGLAGGTSSIGDVSDAELKA' A
#
# COMPACT_ATOMS: atom_id res chain seq x y z
N MET A 1 24.09 -17.78 5.25
CA MET A 1 23.42 -16.53 4.81
C MET A 1 22.07 -16.93 4.24
N THR A 2 20.96 -16.57 4.89
CA THR A 2 19.62 -17.02 4.47
C THR A 2 19.24 -16.39 3.14
N ASP A 3 18.77 -17.19 2.18
CA ASP A 3 18.31 -16.69 0.87
C ASP A 3 17.00 -15.93 1.04
N ARG A 4 17.12 -14.61 1.22
CA ARG A 4 15.98 -13.70 1.37
C ARG A 4 15.17 -13.58 0.08
N ALA A 5 15.80 -13.72 -1.08
CA ALA A 5 15.08 -13.64 -2.36
C ALA A 5 14.12 -14.83 -2.49
N ARG A 6 14.55 -16.02 -2.06
CA ARG A 6 13.69 -17.19 -1.96
C ARG A 6 12.52 -16.97 -1.02
N PHE A 7 12.77 -16.43 0.18
CA PHE A 7 11.71 -16.12 1.15
C PHE A 7 10.60 -15.24 0.54
N PHE A 8 10.96 -14.14 -0.11
CA PHE A 8 9.96 -13.23 -0.70
C PHE A 8 9.20 -13.83 -1.89
N ARG A 9 9.78 -14.80 -2.61
CA ARG A 9 9.11 -15.49 -3.73
C ARG A 9 8.17 -16.61 -3.28
N GLU A 10 8.53 -17.34 -2.23
CA GLU A 10 7.86 -18.59 -1.86
C GLU A 10 6.96 -18.46 -0.63
N ALA A 11 7.24 -17.52 0.28
CA ALA A 11 6.45 -17.36 1.50
C ALA A 11 5.23 -16.47 1.27
N THR A 12 4.16 -16.73 2.02
CA THR A 12 3.07 -15.77 2.20
C THR A 12 3.47 -14.74 3.24
N TRP A 13 3.38 -13.46 2.89
CA TRP A 13 3.67 -12.35 3.80
C TRP A 13 2.67 -11.22 3.59
N THR A 14 2.52 -10.38 4.63
CA THR A 14 1.77 -9.12 4.56
C THR A 14 2.76 -7.98 4.46
N GLY A 15 2.60 -7.12 3.45
CA GLY A 15 3.40 -5.91 3.29
C GLY A 15 2.96 -4.83 4.28
N GLY A 16 3.92 -4.06 4.80
CA GLY A 16 3.66 -2.86 5.58
C GLY A 16 4.24 -1.65 4.88
N VAL A 17 3.46 -0.59 4.70
CA VAL A 17 3.93 0.70 4.17
C VAL A 17 3.68 1.79 5.20
N VAL A 18 4.74 2.51 5.59
CA VAL A 18 4.66 3.62 6.55
C VAL A 18 4.91 4.92 5.80
N GLY A 19 3.95 5.84 5.88
CA GLY A 19 3.81 7.03 5.06
C GLY A 19 3.05 6.73 3.78
N LEU A 20 1.86 7.32 3.61
CA LEU A 20 0.97 7.12 2.45
C LEU A 20 0.95 8.33 1.54
N GLY A 21 2.04 9.10 1.50
CA GLY A 21 2.20 10.21 0.57
C GLY A 21 2.50 9.76 -0.85
N TYR A 22 3.12 10.66 -1.61
CA TYR A 22 3.38 10.51 -3.05
C TYR A 22 4.08 9.19 -3.46
N VAL A 23 4.97 8.65 -2.63
CA VAL A 23 5.68 7.39 -2.93
C VAL A 23 5.01 6.17 -2.30
N GLY A 24 4.56 6.30 -1.06
CA GLY A 24 4.07 5.17 -0.29
C GLY A 24 2.70 4.68 -0.74
N LEU A 25 1.78 5.58 -1.11
CA LEU A 25 0.47 5.16 -1.57
C LEU A 25 0.51 4.42 -2.91
N PRO A 26 1.21 4.91 -3.97
CA PRO A 26 1.34 4.14 -5.21
C PRO A 26 2.03 2.79 -4.99
N LEU A 27 3.02 2.71 -4.08
CA LEU A 27 3.65 1.44 -3.71
C LEU A 27 2.65 0.47 -3.07
N ALA A 28 1.87 0.94 -2.10
CA ALA A 28 0.87 0.13 -1.42
C ALA A 28 -0.20 -0.38 -2.40
N VAL A 29 -0.74 0.50 -3.25
CA VAL A 29 -1.74 0.13 -4.28
C VAL A 29 -1.15 -0.86 -5.28
N THR A 30 0.09 -0.66 -5.73
CA THR A 30 0.76 -1.60 -6.64
C THR A 30 0.93 -2.98 -6.01
N MET A 31 1.32 -3.05 -4.73
CA MET A 31 1.43 -4.31 -3.99
C MET A 31 0.07 -5.02 -3.91
N VAL A 32 -0.99 -4.31 -3.57
CA VAL A 32 -2.36 -4.84 -3.51
C VAL A 32 -2.81 -5.35 -4.88
N ALA A 33 -2.57 -4.58 -5.96
CA ALA A 33 -2.88 -4.96 -7.32
C ALA A 33 -2.14 -6.23 -7.79
N ARG A 34 -1.01 -6.58 -7.15
CA ARG A 34 -0.27 -7.83 -7.38
C ARG A 34 -0.70 -8.98 -6.47
N GLY A 35 -1.77 -8.80 -5.70
CA GLY A 35 -2.36 -9.83 -4.85
C GLY A 35 -1.71 -9.95 -3.46
N LEU A 36 -0.86 -9.00 -3.06
CA LEU A 36 -0.32 -8.98 -1.70
C LEU A 36 -1.29 -8.32 -0.74
N ARG A 37 -1.45 -8.92 0.45
CA ARG A 37 -2.09 -8.23 1.57
C ARG A 37 -1.16 -7.12 2.06
N VAL A 38 -1.68 -5.90 2.19
CA VAL A 38 -0.90 -4.73 2.63
C VAL A 38 -1.61 -4.02 3.79
N VAL A 39 -0.83 -3.52 4.74
CA VAL A 39 -1.28 -2.57 5.76
C VAL A 39 -0.55 -1.25 5.56
N GLY A 40 -1.31 -0.20 5.30
CA GLY A 40 -0.80 1.17 5.20
C GLY A 40 -0.93 1.90 6.53
N PHE A 41 0.10 2.67 6.89
CA PHE A 41 0.13 3.53 8.07
C PHE A 41 0.54 4.94 7.68
N ASP A 42 -0.14 5.94 8.22
CA ASP A 42 0.23 7.35 8.09
C ASP A 42 0.00 8.06 9.43
N VAL A 43 0.77 9.13 9.68
CA VAL A 43 0.63 9.94 10.90
C VAL A 43 -0.62 10.83 10.87
N SER A 44 -1.11 11.14 9.66
CA SER A 44 -2.30 11.97 9.46
C SER A 44 -3.57 11.12 9.50
N GLU A 45 -4.29 11.16 10.62
CA GLU A 45 -5.60 10.49 10.76
C GLU A 45 -6.59 10.93 9.67
N ARG A 46 -6.58 12.23 9.30
CA ARG A 46 -7.41 12.75 8.21
C ARG A 46 -7.10 12.09 6.88
N HIS A 47 -5.81 11.87 6.58
CA HIS A 47 -5.38 11.22 5.35
C HIS A 47 -5.83 9.75 5.33
N VAL A 48 -5.61 9.03 6.43
CA VAL A 48 -6.07 7.64 6.59
C VAL A 48 -7.59 7.54 6.40
N ALA A 49 -8.37 8.43 7.02
CA ALA A 49 -9.81 8.44 6.88
C ALA A 49 -10.26 8.72 5.44
N GLY A 50 -9.60 9.65 4.73
CA GLY A 50 -9.85 9.91 3.31
C GLY A 50 -9.59 8.68 2.44
N LEU A 51 -8.44 8.02 2.63
CA LEU A 51 -8.09 6.81 1.89
C LEU A 51 -9.07 5.66 2.19
N ALA A 52 -9.45 5.47 3.45
CA ALA A 52 -10.47 4.49 3.85
C ALA A 52 -11.85 4.80 3.26
N GLY A 53 -12.15 6.07 2.97
CA GLY A 53 -13.34 6.52 2.24
C GLY A 53 -13.21 6.41 0.71
N GLY A 54 -12.08 5.91 0.20
CA GLY A 54 -11.82 5.77 -1.23
C GLY A 54 -11.52 7.10 -1.94
N THR A 55 -11.01 8.10 -1.20
CA THR A 55 -10.56 9.37 -1.77
C THR A 55 -9.04 9.49 -1.71
N SER A 56 -8.40 9.73 -2.85
CA SER A 56 -6.97 9.95 -2.94
C SER A 56 -6.63 11.42 -2.77
N SER A 57 -5.61 11.72 -1.96
CA SER A 57 -5.07 13.07 -1.85
C SER A 57 -3.82 13.30 -2.72
N ILE A 58 -3.43 12.33 -3.55
CA ILE A 58 -2.31 12.46 -4.49
C ILE A 58 -2.79 12.22 -5.93
N GLY A 59 -2.12 12.84 -6.91
CA GLY A 59 -2.52 12.73 -8.32
C GLY A 59 -2.22 11.39 -8.97
N ASP A 60 -1.27 10.62 -8.43
CA ASP A 60 -0.76 9.39 -9.07
C ASP A 60 -1.57 8.14 -8.73
N VAL A 61 -2.57 8.25 -7.86
CA VAL A 61 -3.51 7.18 -7.53
C VAL A 61 -4.91 7.79 -7.59
N SER A 62 -5.76 7.25 -8.44
CA SER A 62 -7.14 7.69 -8.59
C SER A 62 -8.06 7.10 -7.52
N ASP A 63 -9.19 7.76 -7.25
CA ASP A 63 -10.26 7.22 -6.39
C ASP A 63 -10.79 5.87 -6.89
N ALA A 64 -10.74 5.63 -8.20
CA ALA A 64 -11.15 4.37 -8.79
C ALA A 64 -10.17 3.24 -8.43
N GLU A 65 -8.87 3.51 -8.47
CA GLU A 65 -7.83 2.56 -8.04
C GLU A 65 -7.89 2.24 -6.55
N LEU A 66 -8.35 3.18 -5.71
CA LEU A 66 -8.55 2.92 -4.27
C LEU A 66 -9.79 2.07 -3.96
N LYS A 67 -10.80 2.09 -4.83
CA LYS A 67 -12.09 1.41 -4.61
C LYS A 67 -12.18 0.02 -5.26
N ALA A 68 -11.23 -0.32 -6.13
CA ALA A 68 -11.14 -1.62 -6.81
C ALA A 68 -10.71 -2.73 -5.84
#